data_AF-A0A949MGJ1-F1
#
_entry.id   AF-A0A949MGJ1-F1
#
_cell.length_a   1.000
_cell.length_b   1.000
_cell.length_c   1.000
_cell.angle_alpha   90.00
_cell.angle_beta   90.00
_cell.angle_gamma   90.00
#
_symmetry.space_group_name_H-M   'P 1'
#
loop_
_entity.id
_entity.type
_entity.pdbx_description
1 polymer ?
#
loop_
_entity_poly.entity_id
_entity_poly.type
_entity_poly.pdbx_seq_one_letter_code
_entity_poly.pdbx_strand_id
1 'polypeptide(L)' 'MSTPAAPRRALVAGATGLIGRELMQLLAQDPACSALHVLSRRPLTLAAPR' A
#
# COMPACT_ATOMS: atom_id res chain seq x y z
N MET A 1 -25.85 11.21 8.07
CA MET A 1 -24.57 11.74 7.56
C MET A 1 -23.46 10.93 8.20
N SER A 2 -22.73 10.13 7.42
CA SER A 2 -21.64 9.31 7.94
C SER A 2 -20.40 10.19 8.15
N THR A 3 -19.85 10.20 9.36
CA THR A 3 -18.60 10.88 9.68
C THR A 3 -17.50 10.39 8.73
N PRO A 4 -16.70 11.27 8.11
CA PRO A 4 -15.56 10.83 7.32
C PRO A 4 -14.63 10.02 8.22
N ALA A 5 -14.49 8.72 7.93
CA ALA A 5 -13.58 7.86 8.66
C ALA A 5 -12.16 8.41 8.54
N ALA A 6 -11.41 8.41 9.64
CA ALA A 6 -10.01 8.81 9.62
C ALA A 6 -9.25 8.05 8.51
N PRO A 7 -8.33 8.71 7.79
CA PRO A 7 -7.67 8.08 6.67
C PRO A 7 -6.86 6.86 7.14
N ARG A 8 -6.98 5.76 6.39
CA ARG A 8 -6.43 4.45 6.74
C ARG A 8 -4.92 4.43 6.54
N ARG A 9 -4.24 3.61 7.32
CA ARG A 9 -2.82 3.29 7.15
C ARG A 9 -2.70 1.78 6.99
N ALA A 10 -1.95 1.33 6.00
CA ALA A 10 -1.80 -0.08 5.66
C ALA A 10 -0.34 -0.54 5.82
N LEU A 11 -0.17 -1.80 6.20
CA LEU A 11 1.10 -2.51 6.17
C LEU A 11 0.94 -3.80 5.34
N VAL A 12 1.78 -3.99 4.34
CA VAL A 12 1.78 -5.17 3.48
C VAL A 12 3.08 -5.94 3.68
N ALA A 13 2.96 -7.18 4.17
CA ALA A 13 4.03 -8.16 4.11
C ALA A 13 3.91 -8.94 2.79
N GLY A 14 5.04 -9.29 2.18
CA GLY A 14 5.04 -10.08 0.94
C GLY A 14 4.63 -9.30 -0.31
N ALA A 15 4.83 -7.98 -0.35
CA ALA A 15 4.49 -7.14 -1.50
C ALA A 15 5.30 -7.44 -2.78
N THR A 16 6.27 -8.36 -2.72
CA THR A 16 7.01 -8.86 -3.88
C THR A 16 6.39 -10.09 -4.52
N GLY A 17 5.44 -10.75 -3.83
CA GLY A 17 4.65 -11.84 -4.41
C GLY A 17 3.56 -11.31 -5.34
N LEU A 18 2.96 -12.18 -6.15
CA LEU A 18 1.92 -11.82 -7.12
C LEU A 18 0.81 -10.97 -6.50
N ILE A 19 0.17 -11.48 -5.45
CA ILE A 19 -0.97 -10.82 -4.82
C ILE A 19 -0.54 -9.58 -4.03
N GLY A 20 0.57 -9.69 -3.28
CA GLY A 20 1.07 -8.57 -2.49
C GLY A 20 1.45 -7.36 -3.35
N ARG A 21 1.95 -7.60 -4.56
CA ARG A 21 2.29 -6.55 -5.52
C ARG A 21 1.03 -5.83 -6.01
N GLU A 22 0.02 -6.57 -6.47
CA GLU A 22 -1.24 -5.97 -6.94
C GLU A 22 -1.98 -5.25 -5.81
N LEU A 23 -2.03 -5.83 -4.60
CA LEU A 23 -2.63 -5.20 -3.44
C LEU A 23 -1.92 -3.88 -3.08
N MET A 24 -0.58 -3.85 -3.13
CA MET A 24 0.19 -2.64 -2.91
C MET A 24 -0.16 -1.55 -3.93
N GLN A 25 -0.29 -1.90 -5.22
CA GLN A 25 -0.67 -0.94 -6.26
C GLN A 25 -2.08 -0.39 -6.06
N LEU A 26 -3.03 -1.23 -5.66
CA LEU A 26 -4.39 -0.80 -5.33
C LEU A 26 -4.42 0.13 -4.11
N LEU A 27 -3.70 -0.23 -3.05
CA LEU A 27 -3.62 0.59 -1.83
C LEU A 27 -2.88 1.91 -2.06
N ALA A 28 -1.91 1.95 -2.98
CA ALA A 28 -1.22 3.19 -3.35
C ALA A 28 -2.11 4.16 -4.15
N GLN A 29 -3.16 3.65 -4.80
CA GLN A 29 -4.12 4.43 -5.58
C GLN A 29 -5.39 4.76 -4.80
N ASP A 30 -5.62 4.15 -3.64
CA ASP A 30 -6.80 4.40 -2.82
C ASP A 30 -6.67 5.72 -2.04
N PRO A 31 -7.50 6.74 -2.33
CA PRO A 31 -7.47 8.02 -1.60
C PRO A 31 -7.80 7.87 -0.11
N ALA A 32 -8.45 6.78 0.29
CA ALA A 32 -8.72 6.48 1.69
C ALA A 32 -7.48 5.92 2.43
N CYS A 33 -6.40 5.56 1.71
CA CYS A 33 -5.15 5.08 2.26
C CYS A 33 -4.12 6.22 2.34
N SER A 34 -3.97 6.82 3.52
CA SER A 34 -2.99 7.90 3.74
C SER A 34 -1.53 7.45 3.77
N ALA A 35 -1.27 6.17 4.09
CA ALA A 35 0.09 5.66 4.19
C ALA A 35 0.12 4.16 3.95
N LEU A 36 1.09 3.72 3.15
CA LEU A 36 1.37 2.32 2.88
C LEU A 36 2.82 2.01 3.28
N HIS A 37 2.99 1.08 4.22
CA HIS A 37 4.29 0.53 4.58
C HIS A 37 4.43 -0.88 4.02
N VAL A 38 5.60 -1.20 3.49
CA VAL A 38 5.89 -2.54 2.99
C VAL A 38 6.98 -3.18 3.85
N LEU A 39 6.67 -4.35 4.41
CA LEU A 39 7.65 -5.16 5.10
C LEU A 39 8.30 -6.13 4.09
N SER A 40 9.59 -5.98 3.89
CA SER A 40 10.40 -6.80 2.99
C SER A 40 11.65 -7.30 3.69
N ARG A 41 12.16 -8.46 3.26
CA ARG A 41 13.43 -9.03 3.78
C ARG A 41 14.67 -8.52 3.02
N ARG A 42 14.46 -7.92 1.85
CA ARG A 42 15.49 -7.35 0.96
C ARG A 42 14.99 -5.98 0.51
N PRO A 43 15.88 -5.02 0.20
CA PRO A 43 15.48 -3.71 -0.30
C PRO A 43 14.53 -3.84 -1.49
N LEU A 44 13.45 -3.06 -1.48
CA LEU A 44 12.52 -3.00 -2.60
C LEU A 44 13.05 -2.03 -3.63
N THR A 45 13.23 -2.50 -4.86
CA THR A 45 13.42 -1.62 -6.01
C THR A 45 12.05 -1.05 -6.38
N LEU A 46 11.63 0.02 -5.70
CA LEU A 46 10.41 0.72 -6.06
C LEU A 46 10.66 1.54 -7.32
N ALA A 47 10.06 1.14 -8.44
CA ALA A 47 9.85 2.06 -9.54
C ALA A 47 8.72 3.00 -9.10
N ALA A 48 9.06 4.24 -8.72
CA ALA A 48 8.05 5.24 -8.47
C ALA A 48 7.20 5.41 -9.75
N PRO A 49 5.86 5.45 -9.66
CA PRO A 49 5.04 5.81 -10.80
C PRO A 49 5.44 7.21 -11.30
N ARG A 50 5.52 7.37 -12.62
CA ARG A 50 5.67 8.67 -13.28
C ARG A 50 4.34 9.39 -13.35
#